data_AF-A0A7W0SQB5-F1
#
_entry.id   AF-A0A7W0SQB5-F1
#
_cell.length_a   1.000
_cell.length_b   1.000
_cell.length_c   1.000
_cell.angle_alpha   90.00
_cell.angle_beta   90.00
_cell.angle_gamma   90.00
#
_symmetry.space_group_name_H-M   'P 1'
#
loop_
_entity.id
_entity.type
_entity.pdbx_description
1 polymer ?
#
loop_
_entity_poly.entity_id
_entity_poly.type
_entity_poly.pdbx_seq_one_letter_code
_entity_poly.pdbx_strand_id
1 'polypeptide(L)'
;MKAMKAKGLLSIAALIFVCALAGGVAMSSAAGPTVSHLQAHGWTCTTPHLGLFHCRPPGSNPLPAGPASVHLLVFDPSGTNKLGTETLIRSDLYAGQPCQGTPVGRYELIPVGSGYYGCHHFALPS
;
A
#
# COMPACT_ATOMS: atom_id res chain seq x y z
N MET A 1 29.27 -13.94 -70.67
CA MET A 1 30.65 -14.46 -70.73
C MET A 1 31.52 -13.60 -69.83
N LYS A 2 32.55 -14.21 -69.21
CA LYS A 2 33.59 -13.65 -68.33
C LYS A 2 33.33 -13.80 -66.82
N ALA A 3 33.83 -14.94 -66.33
CA ALA A 3 34.25 -15.16 -64.96
C ALA A 3 35.50 -14.33 -64.65
N MET A 4 35.59 -13.83 -63.41
CA MET A 4 36.88 -13.56 -62.76
C MET A 4 36.81 -14.09 -61.33
N LYS A 5 37.64 -15.09 -61.04
CA LYS A 5 38.01 -15.55 -59.69
C LYS A 5 39.29 -14.82 -59.28
N ALA A 6 39.34 -14.32 -58.05
CA ALA A 6 40.57 -14.05 -57.30
C ALA A 6 40.28 -14.45 -55.84
N LYS A 7 40.74 -15.63 -55.39
CA LYS A 7 42.03 -15.86 -54.69
C LYS A 7 42.16 -15.08 -53.38
N GLY A 8 41.75 -15.73 -52.29
CA GLY A 8 42.65 -16.10 -51.20
C GLY A 8 43.00 -15.06 -50.14
N LEU A 9 42.78 -15.50 -48.89
CA LEU A 9 43.51 -15.18 -47.65
C LEU A 9 43.30 -13.78 -47.03
N LEU A 10 42.62 -13.73 -45.88
CA LEU A 10 43.23 -13.55 -44.54
C LEU A 10 42.12 -13.51 -43.45
N SER A 11 42.20 -14.42 -42.48
CA SER A 11 41.43 -14.38 -41.23
C SER A 11 41.85 -13.18 -40.37
N ILE A 12 40.93 -12.31 -39.93
CA ILE A 12 41.15 -11.47 -38.74
C ILE A 12 39.82 -11.22 -37.99
N ALA A 13 39.84 -11.60 -36.71
CA ALA A 13 39.09 -11.10 -35.54
C ALA A 13 37.56 -11.28 -35.47
N ALA A 14 37.17 -12.30 -34.70
CA ALA A 14 35.92 -12.30 -33.96
C ALA A 14 35.92 -11.15 -32.93
N LEU A 15 35.05 -10.16 -33.12
CA LEU A 15 34.74 -9.15 -32.10
C LEU A 15 33.65 -9.72 -31.19
N ILE A 16 34.07 -10.27 -30.04
CA ILE A 16 33.16 -10.63 -28.96
C ILE A 16 32.72 -9.33 -28.27
N PHE A 17 31.53 -8.84 -28.61
CA PHE A 17 30.91 -7.71 -27.93
C PHE A 17 30.31 -8.18 -26.61
N VAL A 18 31.09 -8.17 -25.53
CA VAL A 18 30.58 -8.40 -24.17
C VAL A 18 29.87 -7.13 -23.70
N CYS A 19 28.56 -7.05 -23.95
CA CYS A 19 27.69 -6.13 -23.24
C CYS A 19 27.57 -6.58 -21.78
N ALA A 20 28.48 -6.11 -20.92
CA ALA A 20 28.28 -6.16 -19.48
C ALA A 20 27.15 -5.19 -19.12
N LEU A 21 25.91 -5.67 -19.16
CA LEU A 21 24.78 -5.02 -18.50
C LEU A 21 25.02 -5.15 -16.99
N ALA A 22 25.77 -4.22 -16.43
CA ALA A 22 25.76 -3.94 -15.00
C ALA A 22 24.39 -3.29 -14.67
N GLY A 23 23.33 -4.09 -14.72
CA GLY A 23 22.01 -3.74 -14.23
C GLY A 23 22.07 -3.70 -12.72
N GLY A 24 22.51 -2.57 -12.16
CA GLY A 24 22.24 -2.25 -10.77
C GLY A 24 20.73 -2.20 -10.62
N VAL A 25 20.14 -3.22 -10.00
CA VAL A 25 18.75 -3.17 -9.54
C VAL A 25 18.69 -2.12 -8.43
N ALA A 26 18.45 -0.87 -8.81
CA ALA A 26 18.03 0.13 -7.85
C ALA A 26 16.69 -0.35 -7.30
N MET A 27 16.69 -0.93 -6.09
CA MET A 27 15.48 -1.11 -5.29
C MET A 27 14.95 0.29 -5.01
N SER A 28 14.10 0.80 -5.90
CA SER A 28 13.34 2.01 -5.64
C SER A 28 12.43 1.70 -4.46
N SER A 29 12.81 2.15 -3.27
CA SER A 29 11.92 2.19 -2.12
C SER A 29 10.89 3.27 -2.42
N ALA A 30 9.90 2.95 -3.25
CA ALA A 30 8.80 3.87 -3.49
C ALA A 30 8.16 4.14 -2.13
N ALA A 31 8.35 5.36 -1.61
CA ALA A 31 7.63 5.81 -0.44
C ALA A 31 6.13 5.61 -0.74
N GLY A 32 5.44 4.88 0.13
CA GLY A 32 4.02 4.65 -0.03
C GLY A 32 3.22 5.97 -0.11
N PRO A 33 1.96 5.92 -0.55
CA PRO A 33 1.14 7.12 -0.69
C PRO A 33 1.00 7.84 0.66
N THR A 34 1.15 9.16 0.68
CA THR A 34 0.85 10.02 1.84
C THR A 34 -0.66 10.25 1.98
N VAL A 35 -1.09 10.83 3.10
CA VAL A 35 -2.48 11.27 3.29
C VAL A 35 -2.92 12.26 2.19
N SER A 36 -2.08 13.24 1.87
CA SER A 36 -2.38 14.24 0.83
C SER A 36 -2.55 13.59 -0.55
N HIS A 37 -1.71 12.61 -0.88
CA HIS A 37 -1.86 11.81 -2.08
C HIS A 37 -3.20 11.06 -2.09
N LEU A 38 -3.54 10.35 -1.01
CA LEU A 38 -4.81 9.62 -0.92
C LEU A 38 -6.03 10.54 -1.08
N GLN A 39 -6.03 11.69 -0.42
CA GLN A 39 -7.11 12.68 -0.52
C GLN A 39 -7.26 13.21 -1.96
N ALA A 40 -6.15 13.48 -2.65
CA ALA A 40 -6.17 13.87 -4.07
C ALA A 40 -6.77 12.78 -4.98
N HIS A 41 -6.74 11.52 -4.53
CA HIS A 41 -7.34 10.37 -5.20
C HIS A 41 -8.70 9.95 -4.59
N GLY A 42 -9.38 10.87 -3.92
CA GLY A 42 -10.77 10.70 -3.47
C GLY A 42 -10.94 9.91 -2.17
N TRP A 43 -9.85 9.57 -1.47
CA TRP A 43 -9.96 8.96 -0.15
C TRP A 43 -10.46 9.97 0.88
N THR A 44 -11.22 9.47 1.84
CA THR A 44 -11.66 10.28 2.99
C THR A 44 -10.72 10.00 4.15
N CYS A 45 -9.87 10.97 4.50
CA CYS A 45 -8.97 10.89 5.64
C CYS A 45 -9.41 11.83 6.75
N THR A 46 -9.55 11.29 7.95
CA THR A 46 -9.93 12.03 9.16
C THR A 46 -8.95 11.72 10.28
N THR A 47 -8.77 12.64 11.22
CA THR A 47 -8.02 12.38 12.46
C THR A 47 -9.00 12.14 13.61
N PRO A 48 -9.50 10.89 13.80
CA PRO A 48 -10.26 10.55 14.99
C PRO A 48 -9.38 10.61 16.24
N HIS A 49 -9.91 10.12 17.35
CA HIS A 49 -9.22 10.05 18.64
C HIS A 49 -7.76 9.59 18.51
N LEU A 50 -6.85 10.17 19.31
CA LEU A 50 -5.37 9.98 19.28
C LEU A 50 -4.61 10.70 18.16
N GLY A 51 -5.27 11.48 17.30
CA GLY A 51 -4.58 12.38 16.35
C GLY A 51 -3.87 11.70 15.18
N LEU A 52 -4.10 10.40 15.01
CA LEU A 52 -3.64 9.63 13.85
C LEU A 52 -4.59 9.85 12.68
N PHE A 53 -4.09 9.80 11.45
CA PHE A 53 -4.96 9.85 10.27
C PHE A 53 -5.50 8.47 9.95
N HIS A 54 -6.82 8.37 9.82
CA HIS A 54 -7.54 7.19 9.37
C HIS A 54 -8.14 7.48 7.99
N CYS A 55 -7.59 6.83 6.96
CA CYS A 55 -7.96 7.02 5.57
C CYS A 55 -8.82 5.87 5.07
N ARG A 56 -10.04 6.19 4.64
CA ARG A 56 -10.99 5.25 4.05
C ARG A 56 -11.03 5.37 2.52
N PRO A 57 -11.21 4.24 1.81
CA PRO A 57 -11.25 4.25 0.35
C PRO A 57 -12.51 4.95 -0.17
N PRO A 58 -12.48 5.46 -1.41
CA PRO A 58 -13.67 5.96 -2.10
C PRO A 58 -14.82 4.95 -2.06
N GLY A 59 -16.07 5.42 -1.93
CA GLY A 59 -17.27 4.57 -1.89
C GLY A 59 -17.61 3.95 -0.53
N SER A 60 -16.80 4.19 0.51
CA SER A 60 -17.05 3.69 1.87
C SER A 60 -17.86 4.64 2.78
N ASN A 61 -18.51 5.65 2.19
CA ASN A 61 -19.23 6.71 2.90
C ASN A 61 -20.75 6.56 2.81
N PRO A 62 -21.52 7.04 3.81
CA PRO A 62 -21.10 7.38 5.19
C PRO A 62 -21.05 6.11 6.07
N LEU A 63 -20.20 6.05 7.11
CA LEU A 63 -20.09 4.86 7.97
C LEU A 63 -21.45 4.39 8.58
N PRO A 64 -22.33 5.25 9.11
CA PRO A 64 -23.60 4.78 9.70
C PRO A 64 -24.54 4.02 8.73
N ALA A 65 -24.43 4.27 7.42
CA ALA A 65 -25.13 3.53 6.35
C ALA A 65 -24.14 2.80 5.42
N GLY A 66 -22.91 2.62 5.90
CA GLY A 66 -21.76 2.26 5.10
C GLY A 66 -21.63 0.76 4.89
N PRO A 67 -20.47 0.33 4.34
CA PRO A 67 -20.19 -1.08 4.13
C PRO A 67 -20.26 -1.88 5.44
N ALA A 68 -20.58 -3.17 5.31
CA ALA A 68 -20.51 -4.14 6.40
C ALA A 68 -19.12 -4.20 7.06
N SER A 69 -18.07 -4.02 6.24
CA SER A 69 -16.69 -3.95 6.68
C SER A 69 -15.93 -2.89 5.89
N VAL A 70 -15.04 -2.15 6.55
CA VAL A 70 -14.21 -1.11 5.93
C VAL A 70 -12.77 -1.32 6.33
N HIS A 71 -11.86 -1.30 5.35
CA HIS A 71 -10.42 -1.31 5.58
C HIS A 71 -9.84 0.10 5.47
N LEU A 72 -9.07 0.51 6.47
CA LEU A 72 -8.48 1.82 6.59
C LEU A 72 -6.96 1.72 6.51
N LEU A 73 -6.36 2.74 5.93
CA LEU A 73 -4.94 3.01 6.07
C LEU A 73 -4.75 3.99 7.23
N VAL A 74 -3.84 3.67 8.14
CA VAL A 74 -3.55 4.52 9.31
C VAL A 74 -2.18 5.14 9.16
N PHE A 75 -2.10 6.46 9.37
CA PHE A 75 -0.88 7.25 9.25
C PHE A 75 -0.59 8.01 10.55
N ASP A 76 0.68 8.38 10.70
CA ASP A 76 1.14 9.25 11.77
C ASP A 76 0.46 10.64 11.72
N PRO A 77 0.60 11.47 12.77
CA PRO A 77 0.00 12.80 12.79
C PRO A 77 0.49 13.75 11.68
N SER A 78 1.64 13.46 11.06
CA SER A 78 2.14 14.24 9.92
C SER A 78 1.45 13.88 8.60
N GLY A 79 0.76 12.73 8.55
CA GLY A 79 0.17 12.17 7.35
C GLY A 79 1.19 11.66 6.33
N THR A 80 2.46 11.53 6.73
CA THR A 80 3.56 11.13 5.83
C THR A 80 3.84 9.63 5.94
N ASN A 81 3.91 9.10 7.16
CA ASN A 81 4.28 7.71 7.38
C ASN A 81 3.05 6.85 7.64
N LYS A 82 2.88 5.78 6.86
CA LYS A 82 1.87 4.75 7.11
C LYS A 82 2.30 3.93 8.33
N LEU A 83 1.48 3.93 9.38
CA LEU A 83 1.67 3.13 10.59
C LEU A 83 1.15 1.70 10.44
N GLY A 84 0.08 1.53 9.66
CA GLY A 84 -0.51 0.21 9.41
C GLY A 84 -1.91 0.31 8.83
N THR A 85 -2.78 -0.61 9.24
CA THR A 85 -4.17 -0.67 8.79
C THR A 85 -5.13 -0.89 9.95
N GLU A 86 -6.39 -0.55 9.73
CA GLU A 86 -7.48 -0.85 10.67
C GLU A 86 -8.65 -1.45 9.88
N THR A 87 -9.29 -2.48 10.44
CA THR A 87 -10.50 -3.06 9.87
C THR A 87 -11.68 -2.73 10.77
N LEU A 88 -12.70 -2.12 10.20
CA LEU A 88 -13.96 -1.85 10.90
C LEU A 88 -15.00 -2.88 10.50
N ILE A 89 -15.75 -3.41 11.46
CA ILE A 89 -16.95 -4.21 11.25
C ILE A 89 -18.14 -3.44 11.84
N ARG A 90 -19.23 -3.32 11.09
CA ARG A 90 -20.43 -2.63 11.58
C ARG A 90 -20.96 -3.32 12.84
N SER A 91 -21.41 -2.55 13.84
CA SER A 91 -21.73 -3.06 15.18
C SER A 91 -22.78 -4.18 15.19
N ASP A 92 -23.79 -4.12 14.34
CA ASP A 92 -24.84 -5.14 14.16
C ASP A 92 -24.34 -6.45 13.54
N LEU A 93 -23.16 -6.45 12.92
CA LEU A 93 -22.55 -7.61 12.28
C LEU A 93 -21.40 -8.21 13.10
N TYR A 94 -20.93 -7.50 14.11
CA TYR A 94 -19.91 -8.01 15.01
C TYR A 94 -20.54 -9.04 15.98
N ALA A 95 -20.04 -10.26 15.92
CA ALA A 95 -20.52 -11.41 16.69
C ALA A 95 -19.35 -12.14 17.38
N GLY A 96 -18.27 -11.41 17.71
CA GLY A 96 -17.09 -11.99 18.34
C GLY A 96 -16.04 -12.51 17.36
N GLN A 97 -16.03 -12.02 16.12
CA GLN A 97 -14.99 -12.37 15.14
C GLN A 97 -13.60 -12.05 15.72
N PRO A 98 -12.59 -12.91 15.49
CA PRO A 98 -11.25 -12.68 16.02
C PRO A 98 -10.59 -11.49 15.34
N CYS A 99 -9.87 -10.68 16.10
CA CYS A 99 -8.99 -9.65 15.57
C CYS A 99 -7.56 -10.18 15.57
N GLN A 100 -6.94 -10.29 14.40
CA GLN A 100 -5.52 -10.67 14.27
C GLN A 100 -4.59 -9.44 14.37
N GLY A 101 -5.06 -8.40 15.07
CA GLY A 101 -4.41 -7.12 15.23
C GLY A 101 -3.56 -7.02 16.50
N THR A 102 -2.66 -6.06 16.54
CA THR A 102 -1.80 -5.75 17.70
C THR A 102 -2.25 -4.44 18.34
N PRO A 103 -2.00 -4.19 19.64
CA PRO A 103 -1.34 -5.06 20.63
C PRO A 103 -2.29 -5.99 21.39
N VAL A 104 -3.62 -5.84 21.29
CA VAL A 104 -4.59 -6.51 22.16
C VAL A 104 -5.41 -7.62 21.49
N GLY A 105 -5.23 -7.88 20.18
CA GLY A 105 -5.87 -9.02 19.50
C GLY A 105 -7.39 -9.03 19.54
N ARG A 106 -8.03 -7.89 19.85
CA ARG A 106 -9.49 -7.76 19.97
C ARG A 106 -9.99 -6.59 19.15
N TYR A 107 -11.23 -6.72 18.73
CA TYR A 107 -11.99 -5.61 18.19
C TYR A 107 -12.42 -4.67 19.34
N GLU A 108 -12.27 -3.37 19.14
CA GLU A 108 -12.66 -2.33 20.11
C GLU A 108 -13.82 -1.50 19.56
N LEU A 109 -14.76 -1.11 20.43
CA LEU A 109 -15.90 -0.30 20.00
C LEU A 109 -15.44 1.12 19.67
N ILE A 110 -15.66 1.53 18.44
CA ILE A 110 -15.48 2.91 17.98
C ILE A 110 -16.85 3.61 18.02
N PRO A 111 -17.04 4.61 18.89
CA PRO A 111 -18.34 5.24 19.11
C PRO A 111 -18.67 6.28 18.01
N VAL A 112 -18.70 5.85 16.75
CA VAL A 112 -19.13 6.66 15.59
C VAL A 112 -20.51 6.20 15.13
N GLY A 113 -21.53 7.05 15.27
CA GLY A 113 -22.91 6.74 14.87
C GLY A 113 -23.50 5.56 15.66
N SER A 114 -24.15 4.61 14.98
CA SER A 114 -24.63 3.34 15.54
C SER A 114 -23.50 2.35 15.89
N GLY A 115 -22.25 2.73 15.61
CA GLY A 115 -21.05 2.03 16.07
C GLY A 115 -20.40 1.14 15.02
N TYR A 116 -19.07 1.08 15.10
CA TYR A 116 -18.24 0.09 14.43
C TYR A 116 -17.31 -0.53 15.46
N TYR A 117 -16.93 -1.78 15.25
CA TYR A 117 -15.85 -2.42 15.96
C TYR A 117 -14.58 -2.31 15.11
N GLY A 118 -13.50 -1.78 15.66
CA GLY A 118 -12.21 -1.62 15.00
C GLY A 118 -11.18 -2.66 15.44
N CYS A 119 -10.46 -3.23 14.47
CA CYS A 119 -9.30 -4.10 14.68
C CYS A 119 -8.06 -3.41 14.11
N HIS A 120 -7.14 -3.04 15.00
CA HIS A 120 -5.93 -2.30 14.66
C HIS A 120 -4.78 -3.25 14.32
N HIS A 121 -4.12 -3.02 13.18
CA HIS A 121 -2.91 -3.74 12.78
C HIS A 121 -1.71 -2.77 12.78
N PHE A 122 -1.50 -2.10 13.91
CA PHE A 122 -0.38 -1.21 14.16
C PHE A 122 -0.18 -1.02 15.67
N ALA A 123 1.03 -0.66 16.09
CA ALA A 123 1.27 -0.29 17.47
C ALA A 123 0.61 1.07 17.74
N LEU A 124 -0.30 1.12 18.72
CA LEU A 124 -0.81 2.40 19.21
C LEU A 124 0.35 3.18 19.85
N PRO A 125 0.48 4.48 19.58
CA PRO A 125 1.41 5.32 20.30
C PRO A 125 1.07 5.26 21.80
N SER A 126 2.07 4.96 22.62
CA SER A 126 2.00 4.88 24.08
C SER A 126 1.84 6.24 24.73
#